data_AF-B5HG24-F1
#
_entry.id   AF-B5HG24-F1
#
_cell.length_a   1.000
_cell.length_b   1.000
_cell.length_c   1.000
_cell.angle_alpha   90.00
_cell.angle_beta   90.00
_cell.angle_gamma   90.00
#
_symmetry.space_group_name_H-M   'P 1'
#
loop_
_entity.id
_entity.type
_entity.pdbx_description
1 polymer ?
#
loop_
_entity_poly.entity_id
_entity_poly.type
_entity_poly.pdbx_seq_one_letter_code
_entity_poly.pdbx_strand_id
1 'polypeptide(L)'
;MLTLATAALTALPLALGPGNPDREPVEIDRNAPVISRDDIVIHAPLNHVWRIQTDVEQWPAWQPAVHSSVKQTPGPLRPGSSWLWSTDGLDGITSTVKQIEPGRRIVWGGPAQGITAVHMWTFTPTEDGVKVHTEESWTGDPVTADTAVLQQALDASLDHWLHNLKQRAERRP
;
A
#
# COMPACT_ATOMS: atom_id res chain seq x y z
N MET A 1 -5.35 -50.04 8.68
CA MET A 1 -5.20 -49.44 7.34
C MET A 1 -6.21 -48.31 7.24
N LEU A 2 -5.77 -47.06 7.32
CA LEU A 2 -6.65 -45.89 7.29
C LEU A 2 -6.83 -45.41 5.84
N THR A 3 -8.08 -45.25 5.45
CA THR A 3 -8.54 -44.76 4.14
C THR A 3 -8.45 -43.22 4.11
N LEU A 4 -7.78 -42.66 3.09
CA LEU A 4 -7.77 -41.22 2.79
C LEU A 4 -9.11 -40.81 2.16
N ALA A 5 -9.77 -39.82 2.75
CA ALA A 5 -10.91 -39.13 2.15
C ALA A 5 -10.43 -37.84 1.48
N THR A 6 -10.56 -37.78 0.16
CA THR A 6 -10.27 -36.61 -0.67
C THR A 6 -11.44 -35.63 -0.59
N ALA A 7 -11.23 -34.44 -0.05
CA ALA A 7 -12.21 -33.35 -0.12
C ALA A 7 -11.94 -32.50 -1.36
N ALA A 8 -12.84 -32.56 -2.34
CA ALA A 8 -12.87 -31.63 -3.46
C ALA A 8 -13.57 -30.33 -3.01
N LEU A 9 -12.85 -29.19 -3.02
CA LEU A 9 -13.48 -27.88 -2.92
C LEU A 9 -13.92 -27.43 -4.32
N THR A 10 -15.24 -27.36 -4.52
CA THR A 10 -15.88 -26.71 -5.64
C THR A 10 -15.75 -25.19 -5.51
N ALA A 11 -15.01 -24.57 -6.43
CA ALA A 11 -14.99 -23.12 -6.56
C ALA A 11 -16.27 -22.65 -7.27
N LEU A 12 -17.06 -21.77 -6.63
CA LEU A 12 -18.13 -21.04 -7.29
C LEU A 12 -17.55 -19.93 -8.19
N PRO A 13 -18.11 -19.69 -9.39
CA PRO A 13 -17.69 -18.57 -10.22
C PRO A 13 -18.26 -17.26 -9.64
N LEU A 14 -17.39 -16.36 -9.20
CA LEU A 14 -17.74 -14.96 -8.91
C LEU A 14 -17.90 -14.23 -10.25
N ALA A 15 -19.15 -13.91 -10.60
CA ALA A 15 -19.46 -13.03 -11.71
C ALA A 15 -18.91 -11.61 -11.43
N LEU A 16 -17.97 -11.15 -12.25
CA LEU A 16 -17.50 -9.77 -12.27
C LEU A 16 -18.44 -8.93 -13.15
N GLY A 17 -19.35 -8.20 -12.52
CA GLY A 17 -20.06 -7.09 -13.18
C GLY A 17 -19.16 -5.84 -13.30
N PRO A 18 -19.49 -4.88 -14.19
CA PRO A 18 -18.76 -3.62 -14.28
C PRO A 18 -18.81 -2.89 -12.93
N GLY A 19 -17.65 -2.35 -12.51
CA GLY A 19 -17.46 -1.76 -11.19
C GLY A 19 -18.48 -0.67 -10.86
N ASN A 20 -19.22 -0.87 -9.77
CA ASN A 20 -20.22 0.07 -9.27
C ASN A 20 -19.53 1.26 -8.58
N PRO A 21 -19.79 2.53 -8.98
CA PRO A 21 -19.24 3.72 -8.32
C PRO A 21 -19.73 3.94 -6.89
N ASP A 22 -20.71 3.16 -6.40
CA ASP A 22 -21.32 3.28 -5.07
C ASP A 22 -20.65 2.43 -3.97
N ARG A 23 -19.43 1.91 -4.16
CA ARG A 23 -18.71 1.28 -3.05
C ARG A 23 -18.20 2.36 -2.10
N GLU A 24 -18.58 2.26 -0.83
CA GLU A 24 -18.01 3.10 0.24
C GLU A 24 -16.48 3.15 0.11
N PRO A 25 -15.87 4.34 0.24
CA PRO A 25 -14.42 4.46 0.20
C PRO A 25 -13.78 3.52 1.20
N VAL A 26 -12.78 2.76 0.74
CA VAL A 26 -11.94 1.99 1.66
C VAL A 26 -11.08 2.99 2.41
N GLU A 27 -11.22 2.98 3.73
CA GLU A 27 -10.52 3.86 4.67
C GLU A 27 -9.56 3.03 5.53
N ILE A 28 -8.61 3.69 6.17
CA ILE A 28 -7.83 3.07 7.25
C ILE A 28 -8.75 2.70 8.43
N ASP A 29 -8.31 1.75 9.26
CA ASP A 29 -8.99 1.48 10.54
C ASP A 29 -8.63 2.57 11.54
N ARG A 30 -9.61 3.45 11.83
CA ARG A 30 -9.44 4.58 12.75
C ARG A 30 -9.36 4.17 14.22
N ASN A 31 -9.65 2.92 14.53
CA ASN A 31 -9.55 2.35 15.88
C ASN A 31 -8.33 1.43 16.03
N ALA A 32 -7.47 1.34 15.01
CA ALA A 32 -6.25 0.56 15.08
C ALA A 32 -5.31 1.09 16.18
N PRO A 33 -4.58 0.20 16.89
CA PRO A 33 -3.66 0.62 17.95
C PRO A 33 -2.52 1.52 17.45
N VAL A 34 -2.09 1.35 16.21
CA VAL A 34 -1.05 2.15 15.55
C VAL A 34 -1.64 2.78 14.29
N ILE A 35 -1.57 4.10 14.21
CA ILE A 35 -2.06 4.89 13.07
C ILE A 35 -1.10 6.05 12.84
N SER A 36 -0.64 6.21 11.60
CA SER A 36 0.17 7.37 11.20
C SER A 36 -0.45 8.05 10.00
N ARG A 37 -0.22 9.36 9.90
CA ARG A 37 -0.65 10.21 8.80
C ARG A 37 0.43 11.23 8.53
N ASP A 38 0.75 11.45 7.27
CA ASP A 38 1.73 12.46 6.90
C ASP A 38 1.45 12.99 5.49
N ASP A 39 1.92 14.20 5.19
CA ASP A 39 1.75 14.82 3.90
C ASP A 39 2.94 15.68 3.47
N ILE A 40 3.16 15.75 2.16
CA ILE A 40 4.19 16.60 1.57
C ILE A 40 3.72 17.18 0.23
N VAL A 41 4.18 18.38 -0.08
CA VAL A 41 4.04 18.96 -1.42
C VAL A 41 5.24 18.56 -2.28
N ILE A 42 4.97 17.99 -3.45
CA ILE A 42 5.96 17.58 -4.45
C ILE A 42 5.79 18.46 -5.70
N HIS A 43 6.83 19.21 -6.04
CA HIS A 43 6.89 20.11 -7.20
C HIS A 43 7.21 19.34 -8.49
N ALA A 44 6.31 18.42 -8.85
CA ALA A 44 6.39 17.64 -10.07
C ALA A 44 4.97 17.38 -10.64
N PRO A 45 4.84 17.08 -11.93
CA PRO A 45 3.54 16.77 -12.53
C PRO A 45 2.83 15.57 -11.86
N LEU A 46 1.52 15.66 -11.67
CA LEU A 46 0.69 14.60 -11.06
C LEU A 46 0.92 13.22 -11.67
N ASN A 47 0.88 13.13 -12.99
CA ASN A 47 1.07 11.87 -13.70
C ASN A 47 2.46 11.27 -13.44
N HIS A 48 3.47 12.09 -13.16
CA HIS A 48 4.81 11.64 -12.84
C HIS A 48 4.90 11.08 -11.42
N VAL A 49 4.42 11.83 -10.43
CA VAL A 49 4.39 11.40 -9.02
C VAL A 49 3.56 10.13 -8.86
N TRP A 50 2.37 10.09 -9.46
CA TRP A 50 1.51 8.91 -9.47
C TRP A 50 2.21 7.69 -10.05
N ARG A 51 2.90 7.84 -11.20
CA ARG A 51 3.61 6.73 -11.83
C ARG A 51 4.74 6.21 -10.95
N ILE A 52 5.54 7.06 -10.33
CA ILE A 52 6.62 6.63 -9.42
C ILE A 52 6.05 5.82 -8.26
N GLN A 53 5.00 6.32 -7.61
CA GLN A 53 4.42 5.65 -6.45
C GLN A 53 3.73 4.33 -6.81
N THR A 54 3.04 4.25 -7.96
CA THR A 54 2.27 3.06 -8.35
C THR A 54 3.05 2.03 -9.17
N ASP A 55 4.27 2.34 -9.58
CA ASP A 55 5.20 1.37 -10.16
C ASP A 55 5.90 0.56 -9.06
N VAL A 56 5.15 -0.34 -8.44
CA VAL A 56 5.56 -1.07 -7.23
C VAL A 56 6.84 -1.88 -7.41
N GLU A 57 7.11 -2.38 -8.61
CA GLU A 57 8.32 -3.18 -8.90
C GLU A 57 9.58 -2.31 -8.97
N GLN A 58 9.42 -0.99 -9.16
CA GLN A 58 10.52 -0.03 -9.19
C GLN A 58 10.83 0.57 -7.82
N TRP A 59 10.05 0.26 -6.77
CA TRP A 59 10.33 0.76 -5.42
C TRP A 59 11.77 0.52 -4.94
N PRO A 60 12.39 -0.67 -5.11
CA PRO A 60 13.77 -0.88 -4.68
C PRO A 60 14.80 0.05 -5.34
N ALA A 61 14.48 0.65 -6.49
CA ALA A 61 15.39 1.54 -7.20
C ALA A 61 15.43 2.96 -6.61
N TRP A 62 14.47 3.34 -5.76
CA TRP A 62 14.37 4.70 -5.21
C TRP A 62 13.93 4.79 -3.75
N GLN A 63 13.48 3.69 -3.15
CA GLN A 63 13.22 3.55 -1.72
C GLN A 63 14.33 2.71 -1.07
N PRO A 64 15.30 3.33 -0.37
CA PRO A 64 16.42 2.61 0.25
C PRO A 64 15.99 1.50 1.22
N ALA A 65 14.88 1.70 1.93
CA ALA A 65 14.35 0.72 2.87
C ALA A 65 13.70 -0.49 2.17
N VAL A 66 13.28 -0.38 0.90
CA VAL A 66 12.61 -1.46 0.17
C VAL A 66 13.66 -2.34 -0.51
N HIS A 67 13.77 -3.60 -0.08
CA HIS A 67 14.80 -4.51 -0.59
C HIS A 67 14.34 -5.29 -1.83
N SER A 68 13.05 -5.62 -1.92
CA SER A 68 12.47 -6.35 -3.05
C SER A 68 11.01 -5.99 -3.23
N SER A 69 10.52 -6.03 -4.47
CA SER A 69 9.09 -5.87 -4.77
C SER A 69 8.76 -6.53 -6.10
N VAL A 70 7.84 -7.50 -6.08
CA VAL A 70 7.50 -8.33 -7.24
C VAL A 70 5.99 -8.45 -7.35
N LYS A 71 5.42 -7.99 -8.47
CA LYS A 71 3.99 -8.17 -8.71
C LYS A 71 3.64 -9.64 -8.88
N GLN A 72 2.55 -10.03 -8.25
CA GLN A 72 1.94 -11.35 -8.41
C GLN A 72 0.81 -11.31 -9.45
N THR A 73 0.32 -10.12 -9.80
CA THR A 73 -0.73 -9.92 -10.81
C THR A 73 -0.22 -9.16 -12.04
N PRO A 74 -0.57 -9.58 -13.26
CA PRO A 74 -0.11 -8.91 -14.48
C PRO A 74 -0.85 -7.58 -14.72
N GLY A 75 -0.19 -6.71 -15.50
CA GLY A 75 -0.74 -5.44 -15.96
C GLY A 75 -0.68 -4.30 -14.93
N PRO A 76 -1.38 -3.17 -15.21
CA PRO A 76 -1.52 -2.06 -14.28
C PRO A 76 -2.29 -2.46 -13.01
N LEU A 77 -2.05 -1.72 -11.92
CA LEU A 77 -2.78 -1.90 -10.67
C LEU A 77 -4.29 -1.66 -10.86
N ARG A 78 -5.09 -2.59 -10.34
CA ARG A 78 -6.55 -2.58 -10.29
C ARG A 78 -7.00 -3.20 -8.97
N PRO A 79 -8.26 -3.06 -8.52
CA PRO A 79 -8.72 -3.76 -7.32
C PRO A 79 -8.41 -5.27 -7.42
N GLY A 80 -7.81 -5.83 -6.38
CA GLY A 80 -7.33 -7.21 -6.34
C GLY A 80 -5.92 -7.44 -6.90
N SER A 81 -5.26 -6.44 -7.50
CA SER A 81 -3.83 -6.53 -7.83
C SER A 81 -3.00 -6.75 -6.56
N SER A 82 -2.01 -7.63 -6.63
CA SER A 82 -1.14 -7.94 -5.49
C SER A 82 0.33 -8.02 -5.86
N TRP A 83 1.18 -7.77 -4.88
CA TRP A 83 2.64 -7.88 -4.98
C TRP A 83 3.22 -8.37 -3.64
N LEU A 84 4.34 -9.07 -3.73
CA LEU A 84 5.14 -9.54 -2.60
C LEU A 84 6.38 -8.66 -2.51
N TRP A 85 6.67 -8.12 -1.33
CA TRP A 85 7.78 -7.20 -1.14
C TRP A 85 8.37 -7.30 0.28
N SER A 86 9.52 -6.67 0.46
CA SER A 86 10.19 -6.55 1.75
C SER A 86 10.75 -5.16 1.96
N THR A 87 10.81 -4.75 3.22
CA THR A 87 11.39 -3.48 3.66
C THR A 87 12.15 -3.70 4.97
N ASP A 88 12.92 -2.70 5.41
CA ASP A 88 13.62 -2.74 6.70
C ASP A 88 12.70 -3.27 7.82
N GLY A 89 13.12 -4.38 8.44
CA GLY A 89 12.41 -5.02 9.56
C GLY A 89 11.20 -5.88 9.19
N LEU A 90 10.72 -5.88 7.94
CA LEU A 90 9.56 -6.66 7.51
C LEU A 90 9.78 -7.34 6.16
N ASP A 91 9.85 -8.66 6.19
CA ASP A 91 9.90 -9.53 5.01
C ASP A 91 8.55 -10.18 4.70
N GLY A 92 8.36 -10.56 3.43
CA GLY A 92 7.21 -11.35 2.99
C GLY A 92 5.88 -10.62 3.01
N ILE A 93 5.90 -9.28 2.87
CA ILE A 93 4.70 -8.45 2.88
C ILE A 93 3.90 -8.73 1.61
N THR A 94 2.68 -9.21 1.76
CA THR A 94 1.74 -9.35 0.63
C THR A 94 0.74 -8.22 0.65
N SER A 95 0.92 -7.25 -0.24
CA SER A 95 -0.02 -6.13 -0.38
C SER A 95 -1.00 -6.40 -1.52
N THR A 96 -2.26 -6.02 -1.31
CA THR A 96 -3.33 -6.15 -2.31
C THR A 96 -4.12 -4.85 -2.40
N VAL A 97 -4.29 -4.34 -3.62
CA VAL A 97 -5.11 -3.15 -3.90
C VAL A 97 -6.56 -3.42 -3.49
N LYS A 98 -7.07 -2.59 -2.58
CA LYS A 98 -8.48 -2.60 -2.14
C LYS A 98 -9.31 -1.61 -2.95
N GLN A 99 -8.75 -0.44 -3.26
CA GLN A 99 -9.35 0.61 -4.08
C GLN A 99 -8.26 1.34 -4.86
N ILE A 100 -8.57 1.76 -6.08
CA ILE A 100 -7.67 2.60 -6.87
C ILE A 100 -8.47 3.50 -7.80
N GLU A 101 -8.04 4.76 -7.85
CA GLU A 101 -8.55 5.81 -8.71
C GLU A 101 -7.35 6.54 -9.30
N PRO A 102 -7.00 6.27 -10.57
CA PRO A 102 -5.79 6.77 -11.20
C PRO A 102 -5.58 8.28 -11.03
N GLY A 103 -4.42 8.66 -10.51
CA GLY A 103 -4.04 10.06 -10.29
C GLY A 103 -4.71 10.72 -9.09
N ARG A 104 -5.53 10.01 -8.32
CA ARG A 104 -6.27 10.60 -7.19
C ARG A 104 -6.07 9.84 -5.89
N ARG A 105 -6.23 8.51 -5.90
CA ARG A 105 -6.24 7.71 -4.68
C ARG A 105 -5.85 6.27 -4.93
N ILE A 106 -5.09 5.67 -4.03
CA ILE A 106 -4.87 4.23 -4.01
C ILE A 106 -4.87 3.74 -2.56
N VAL A 107 -5.52 2.61 -2.32
CA VAL A 107 -5.56 1.94 -1.02
C VAL A 107 -5.15 0.51 -1.24
N TRP A 108 -4.16 0.05 -0.49
CA TRP A 108 -3.82 -1.36 -0.40
C TRP A 108 -3.78 -1.79 1.05
N GLY A 109 -3.80 -3.10 1.25
CA GLY A 109 -3.62 -3.68 2.56
C GLY A 109 -3.29 -5.15 2.43
N GLY A 110 -2.98 -5.76 3.56
CA GLY A 110 -2.66 -7.18 3.62
C GLY A 110 -1.87 -7.54 4.86
N PRO A 111 -1.63 -8.85 5.05
CA PRO A 111 -0.90 -9.35 6.20
C PRO A 111 0.62 -9.27 6.00
N ALA A 112 1.33 -9.00 7.09
CA ALA A 112 2.77 -9.16 7.23
C ALA A 112 3.10 -9.58 8.66
N GLN A 113 3.64 -10.79 8.85
CA GLN A 113 4.13 -11.26 10.16
C GLN A 113 3.15 -11.09 11.34
N GLY A 114 1.84 -11.33 11.11
CA GLY A 114 0.79 -11.15 12.13
C GLY A 114 0.24 -9.73 12.26
N ILE A 115 0.79 -8.77 11.51
CA ILE A 115 0.26 -7.41 11.34
C ILE A 115 -0.70 -7.40 10.16
N THR A 116 -1.87 -6.78 10.32
CA THR A 116 -2.75 -6.42 9.20
C THR A 116 -2.69 -4.91 8.99
N ALA A 117 -2.26 -4.51 7.79
CA ALA A 117 -2.14 -3.11 7.41
C ALA A 117 -3.21 -2.67 6.40
N VAL A 118 -3.62 -1.41 6.51
CA VAL A 118 -4.33 -0.66 5.46
C VAL A 118 -3.56 0.63 5.23
N HIS A 119 -3.04 0.82 4.02
CA HIS A 119 -2.20 1.95 3.64
C HIS A 119 -2.87 2.68 2.47
N MET A 120 -3.13 3.96 2.68
CA MET A 120 -3.91 4.82 1.80
C MET A 120 -3.09 6.02 1.36
N TRP A 121 -3.10 6.28 0.05
CA TRP A 121 -2.45 7.43 -0.57
C TRP A 121 -3.47 8.28 -1.30
N THR A 122 -3.41 9.59 -1.12
CA THR A 122 -4.22 10.59 -1.83
C THR A 122 -3.31 11.62 -2.50
N PHE A 123 -3.64 11.96 -3.74
CA PHE A 123 -2.88 12.89 -4.57
C PHE A 123 -3.80 14.04 -4.97
N THR A 124 -3.47 15.25 -4.52
CA THR A 124 -4.27 16.45 -4.78
C THR A 124 -3.43 17.44 -5.59
N PRO A 125 -3.82 17.80 -6.81
CA PRO A 125 -3.17 18.87 -7.56
C PRO A 125 -3.14 20.17 -6.77
N THR A 126 -2.04 20.90 -6.87
CA THR A 126 -1.83 22.24 -6.32
C THR A 126 -1.34 23.17 -7.43
N GLU A 127 -1.21 24.47 -7.17
CA GLU A 127 -0.72 25.43 -8.17
C GLU A 127 0.68 25.04 -8.70
N ASP A 128 1.57 24.60 -7.82
CA ASP A 128 2.99 24.36 -8.13
C ASP A 128 3.40 22.86 -8.11
N GLY A 129 2.43 21.94 -8.03
CA GLY A 129 2.74 20.50 -7.93
C GLY A 129 1.58 19.66 -7.40
N VAL A 130 1.88 18.72 -6.51
CA VAL A 130 0.91 17.79 -5.93
C VAL A 130 1.11 17.72 -4.41
N LYS A 131 0.03 17.91 -3.64
CA LYS A 131 0.00 17.49 -2.24
C LYS A 131 -0.24 15.98 -2.21
N VAL A 132 0.75 15.23 -1.74
CA VAL A 132 0.65 13.80 -1.48
C VAL A 132 0.40 13.61 0.00
N HIS A 133 -0.70 12.95 0.33
CA HIS A 133 -1.10 12.62 1.69
C HIS A 133 -1.16 11.11 1.82
N THR A 134 -0.57 10.56 2.88
CA THR A 134 -0.59 9.13 3.16
C THR A 134 -1.04 8.85 4.59
N GLU A 135 -1.78 7.76 4.75
CA GLU A 135 -2.24 7.27 6.05
C GLU A 135 -2.07 5.75 6.09
N GLU A 136 -1.66 5.24 7.24
CA GLU A 136 -1.56 3.80 7.45
C GLU A 136 -2.04 3.41 8.85
N SER A 137 -2.79 2.30 8.92
CA SER A 137 -3.26 1.71 10.18
C SER A 137 -2.81 0.27 10.30
N TRP A 138 -2.29 -0.11 11.48
CA TRP A 138 -1.82 -1.47 11.78
C TRP A 138 -2.60 -2.09 12.93
N THR A 139 -2.98 -3.36 12.77
CA THR A 139 -3.65 -4.17 13.80
C THR A 139 -2.97 -5.54 13.93
N GLY A 140 -3.16 -6.20 15.07
CA GLY A 140 -2.63 -7.54 15.36
C GLY A 140 -1.96 -7.64 16.73
N ASP A 141 -1.70 -8.88 17.19
CA ASP A 141 -1.07 -9.14 18.49
C ASP A 141 0.32 -8.49 18.62
N PRO A 142 1.22 -8.53 17.59
CA PRO A 142 2.50 -7.83 17.66
C PRO A 142 2.33 -6.32 17.82
N VAL A 143 1.32 -5.75 17.16
CA VAL A 143 1.02 -4.31 17.24
C VAL A 143 0.57 -3.90 18.63
N THR A 144 -0.26 -4.73 19.27
CA THR A 144 -0.75 -4.47 20.63
C THR A 144 0.36 -4.66 21.67
N ALA A 145 1.28 -5.60 21.44
CA ALA A 145 2.38 -5.88 22.35
C ALA A 145 3.42 -4.74 22.40
N ASP A 146 3.69 -4.06 21.27
CA ASP A 146 4.76 -3.07 21.13
C ASP A 146 4.29 -1.77 20.47
N THR A 147 3.08 -1.32 20.82
CA THR A 147 2.39 -0.18 20.18
C THR A 147 3.25 1.08 20.09
N ALA A 148 3.93 1.47 21.17
CA ALA A 148 4.73 2.72 21.18
C ALA A 148 5.94 2.65 20.24
N VAL A 149 6.58 1.49 20.14
CA VAL A 149 7.73 1.26 19.25
C VAL A 149 7.27 1.24 17.80
N LEU A 150 6.19 0.51 17.51
CA LEU A 150 5.66 0.39 16.15
C LEU A 150 5.02 1.69 15.66
N GLN A 151 4.45 2.50 16.55
CA GLN A 151 3.99 3.86 16.21
C GLN A 151 5.16 4.73 15.74
N GLN A 152 6.27 4.78 16.50
CA GLN A 152 7.45 5.54 16.09
C GLN A 152 8.05 5.02 14.78
N ALA A 153 8.06 3.70 14.60
CA ALA A 153 8.54 3.09 13.36
C ALA A 153 7.65 3.45 12.16
N LEU A 154 6.33 3.45 12.32
CA LEU A 154 5.40 3.81 11.24
C LEU A 154 5.48 5.30 10.91
N ASP A 155 5.56 6.18 11.91
CA ASP A 155 5.74 7.62 11.71
C ASP A 155 7.00 7.90 10.88
N ALA A 156 8.13 7.32 11.28
CA ALA A 156 9.38 7.47 10.54
C ALA A 156 9.33 6.86 9.13
N SER A 157 8.63 5.73 8.96
CA SER A 157 8.48 5.07 7.66
C SER A 157 7.73 5.95 6.66
N LEU A 158 6.60 6.56 7.06
CA LEU A 158 5.81 7.41 6.18
C LEU A 158 6.55 8.71 5.81
N ASP A 159 7.21 9.35 6.78
CA ASP A 159 8.03 10.55 6.54
C ASP A 159 9.16 10.28 5.53
N HIS A 160 9.94 9.22 5.76
CA HIS A 160 11.02 8.84 4.83
C HIS A 160 10.46 8.48 3.44
N TRP A 161 9.34 7.76 3.38
CA TRP A 161 8.74 7.36 2.11
C TRP A 161 8.35 8.59 1.28
N LEU A 162 7.69 9.57 1.91
CA LEU A 162 7.28 10.82 1.28
C LEU A 162 8.48 11.65 0.81
N HIS A 163 9.52 11.76 1.65
CA HIS A 163 10.75 12.49 1.29
C HIS A 163 11.51 11.83 0.13
N ASN A 164 11.59 10.50 0.10
CA ASN A 164 12.20 9.77 -1.01
C ASN A 164 11.39 9.92 -2.30
N LEU A 165 10.05 9.88 -2.21
CA LEU A 165 9.16 10.09 -3.36
C LEU A 165 9.33 11.51 -3.92
N LYS A 166 9.37 12.52 -3.04
CA LYS A 166 9.65 13.91 -3.41
C LYS A 166 10.99 14.03 -4.11
N GLN A 167 12.05 13.52 -3.50
CA GLN A 167 13.40 13.58 -4.07
C GLN A 167 13.45 12.89 -5.43
N ARG A 168 12.78 11.73 -5.58
CA ARG A 168 12.76 10.97 -6.83
C ARG A 168 11.98 11.68 -7.94
N ALA A 169 10.89 12.37 -7.59
CA ALA A 169 10.01 13.04 -8.54
C ALA A 169 10.49 14.44 -8.96
N GLU A 170 11.21 15.14 -8.10
CA GLU A 170 11.73 16.50 -8.38
C GLU A 170 13.11 16.50 -9.05
N ARG A 171 13.77 15.33 -9.15
CA ARG A 171 15.00 15.18 -9.93
C ARG A 171 14.69 15.48 -11.40
N ARG A 172 15.37 16.49 -11.94
CA ARG A 172 15.36 16.76 -13.39
C ARG A 172 16.03 15.59 -14.13
N PRO A 173 15.54 15.21 -15.31
CA PRO A 173 16.26 14.30 -16.20
C PRO A 173 17.61 14.88 -16.62
#